data_AF-A0A849AMZ7-F1
#
_entry.id   AF-A0A849AMZ7-F1
#
_cell.length_a   1.000
_cell.length_b   1.000
_cell.length_c   1.000
_cell.angle_alpha   90.00
_cell.angle_beta   90.00
_cell.angle_gamma   90.00
#
_symmetry.space_group_name_H-M   'P 1'
#
loop_
_entity.id
_entity.type
_entity.pdbx_description
1 polymer ?
#
loop_
_entity_poly.entity_id
_entity_poly.type
_entity_poly.pdbx_seq_one_letter_code
_entity_poly.pdbx_strand_id
1 'polypeptide(L)'
;MRPVERYLEFLRATGCSPNTIKAYARGLALWWTFLEDRAQSWETVGVADVGSFAQEVRQGRGRAPVGESTVALRVRSVLSFYRFHAHDGVTVADGLYENTRTRQRGYLPFLEHIARRDGRRRSIVRVRVAKREVPIVTPLQGDYRNFGVSGP
;
A
#
# COMPACT_ATOMS: atom_id res chain seq x y z
N MET A 1 0.60 -25.21 1.61
CA MET A 1 0.10 -24.19 0.68
C MET A 1 1.16 -23.12 0.48
N ARG A 2 1.48 -22.74 -0.76
CA ARG A 2 2.53 -21.74 -1.05
C ARG A 2 2.04 -20.34 -0.63
N PRO A 3 2.92 -19.42 -0.20
CA PRO A 3 2.52 -18.12 0.35
C PRO A 3 1.74 -17.26 -0.66
N VAL A 4 2.06 -17.37 -1.96
CA VAL A 4 1.34 -16.68 -3.04
C VAL A 4 -0.09 -17.22 -3.19
N GLU A 5 -0.28 -18.53 -3.06
CA GLU A 5 -1.61 -19.15 -3.21
C GLU A 5 -2.54 -18.67 -2.10
N ARG A 6 -2.06 -18.68 -0.84
CA ARG A 6 -2.81 -18.16 0.32
C ARG A 6 -3.24 -16.71 0.11
N TYR A 7 -2.33 -15.88 -0.40
CA TYR A 7 -2.64 -14.47 -0.68
C TYR A 7 -3.67 -14.30 -1.82
N LEU A 8 -3.57 -15.08 -2.91
CA LEU A 8 -4.53 -14.99 -4.01
C LEU A 8 -5.92 -15.49 -3.62
N GLU A 9 -6.01 -16.50 -2.75
CA GLU A 9 -7.26 -16.93 -2.13
C GLU A 9 -7.85 -15.85 -1.24
N PHE A 10 -7.02 -15.20 -0.44
CA PHE A 10 -7.43 -14.06 0.37
C PHE A 10 -8.06 -12.93 -0.50
N LEU A 11 -7.44 -12.60 -1.65
CA LEU A 11 -8.02 -11.63 -2.58
C LEU A 11 -9.37 -12.07 -3.14
N ARG A 12 -9.56 -13.38 -3.41
CA ARG A 12 -10.84 -13.94 -3.85
C ARG A 12 -11.90 -13.83 -2.76
N ALA A 13 -11.55 -14.21 -1.53
CA ALA A 13 -12.44 -14.18 -0.37
C ALA A 13 -12.89 -12.76 -0.01
N THR A 14 -12.01 -11.78 -0.21
CA THR A 14 -12.32 -10.35 -0.01
C THR A 14 -13.07 -9.72 -1.19
N GLY A 15 -13.47 -10.49 -2.20
CA GLY A 15 -14.27 -10.00 -3.32
C GLY A 15 -13.55 -9.01 -4.23
N CYS A 16 -12.23 -9.14 -4.39
CA CYS A 16 -11.50 -8.43 -5.43
C CYS A 16 -11.94 -8.89 -6.82
N SER A 17 -11.93 -7.97 -7.80
CA SER A 17 -12.31 -8.32 -9.16
C SER A 17 -11.36 -9.38 -9.75
N PRO A 18 -11.86 -10.27 -10.63
CA PRO A 18 -11.01 -11.27 -11.31
C PRO A 18 -9.83 -10.64 -12.07
N ASN A 19 -10.01 -9.44 -12.62
CA ASN A 19 -8.96 -8.72 -13.34
C ASN A 19 -7.86 -8.23 -12.39
N THR A 20 -8.22 -7.74 -11.21
CA THR A 20 -7.26 -7.37 -10.16
C THR A 20 -6.45 -8.59 -9.73
N ILE A 21 -7.11 -9.73 -9.49
CA ILE A 21 -6.45 -10.97 -9.07
C ILE A 21 -5.46 -11.44 -10.16
N LYS A 22 -5.88 -11.44 -11.43
CA LYS A 22 -5.00 -11.79 -12.57
C LYS A 22 -3.81 -10.84 -12.67
N ALA A 23 -4.03 -9.53 -12.51
CA ALA A 23 -2.95 -8.55 -12.53
C ALA A 23 -1.94 -8.80 -11.38
N TYR A 24 -2.45 -9.10 -10.18
CA TYR A 24 -1.62 -9.35 -9.02
C TYR A 24 -0.84 -10.65 -9.13
N ALA A 25 -1.48 -11.71 -9.62
CA ALA A 25 -0.81 -12.99 -9.90
C ALA A 25 0.35 -12.82 -10.91
N ARG A 26 0.16 -12.01 -11.96
CA ARG A 26 1.24 -11.69 -12.91
C ARG A 26 2.40 -10.94 -12.26
N GLY A 27 2.10 -9.95 -11.42
CA GLY A 27 3.14 -9.22 -10.67
C GLY A 27 3.93 -10.14 -9.73
N LEU A 28 3.24 -11.05 -9.04
CA LEU A 28 3.86 -12.00 -8.12
C LEU A 28 4.66 -13.09 -8.81
N ALA A 29 4.22 -13.57 -9.97
CA ALA A 29 5.00 -14.50 -10.79
C ALA A 29 6.35 -13.88 -11.17
N LEU A 30 6.33 -12.63 -11.64
CA LEU A 30 7.56 -11.89 -11.97
C LEU A 30 8.48 -11.68 -10.77
N TRP A 31 7.89 -11.38 -9.61
CA TRP A 31 8.63 -11.23 -8.36
C TRP A 31 9.27 -12.54 -7.90
N TRP A 32 8.56 -13.67 -8.06
CA TRP A 32 9.11 -14.97 -7.70
C TRP A 32 10.30 -15.33 -8.56
N THR A 33 10.19 -15.17 -9.89
CA THR A 33 11.32 -15.35 -10.81
C THR A 33 12.50 -14.44 -10.46
N PHE A 34 12.22 -13.17 -10.14
CA PHE A 34 13.25 -12.22 -9.69
C PHE A 34 14.04 -12.69 -8.46
N LEU A 35 13.35 -13.35 -7.51
CA LEU A 35 13.97 -13.90 -6.30
C LEU A 35 14.73 -15.19 -6.59
N GLU A 36 14.18 -16.06 -7.44
CA GLU A 36 14.81 -17.30 -7.89
C GLU A 36 16.14 -17.02 -8.61
N ASP A 37 16.16 -16.05 -9.53
CA ASP A 37 17.38 -15.59 -10.21
C ASP A 37 18.48 -15.11 -9.24
N ARG A 38 18.09 -14.68 -8.04
CA ARG A 38 19.00 -14.19 -6.98
C ARG A 38 19.25 -15.21 -5.87
N ALA A 39 18.65 -16.40 -5.95
CA ALA A 39 18.60 -17.37 -4.86
C ALA A 39 18.19 -16.74 -3.51
N GLN A 40 17.30 -15.74 -3.54
CA GLN A 40 16.90 -14.97 -2.37
C GLN A 40 15.58 -15.48 -1.81
N SER A 41 15.50 -15.65 -0.48
CA SER A 41 14.24 -15.96 0.18
C SER A 41 13.31 -14.75 0.18
N TRP A 42 12.02 -14.99 -0.07
CA TRP A 42 10.99 -13.95 0.05
C TRP A 42 10.86 -13.41 1.48
N GLU A 43 11.30 -14.17 2.49
CA GLU A 43 11.23 -13.78 3.90
C GLU A 43 12.35 -12.83 4.33
N THR A 44 13.36 -12.61 3.49
CA THR A 44 14.56 -11.82 3.84
C THR A 44 14.73 -10.58 2.98
N VAL A 45 13.71 -10.19 2.22
CA VAL A 45 13.79 -9.09 1.25
C VAL A 45 13.73 -7.71 1.93
N GLY A 46 14.42 -6.73 1.37
CA GLY A 46 14.37 -5.34 1.81
C GLY A 46 13.70 -4.40 0.82
N VAL A 47 13.64 -3.11 1.19
CA VAL A 47 13.14 -2.02 0.31
C VAL A 47 13.98 -1.92 -0.98
N ALA A 48 15.28 -2.15 -0.86
CA ALA A 48 16.21 -2.10 -2.00
C ALA A 48 15.84 -3.13 -3.08
N ASP A 49 15.46 -4.35 -2.68
CA ASP A 49 15.06 -5.42 -3.60
C ASP A 49 13.82 -5.06 -4.41
N VAL A 50 12.83 -4.42 -3.77
CA VAL A 50 11.63 -3.94 -4.46
C VAL A 50 11.98 -2.85 -5.48
N GLY A 51 12.96 -1.99 -5.14
CA GLY A 51 13.51 -0.99 -6.06
C GLY A 51 14.22 -1.62 -7.26
N SER A 52 15.09 -2.60 -7.02
CA SER A 52 15.76 -3.36 -8.07
C SER A 52 14.77 -4.11 -8.96
N PHE A 53 13.72 -4.70 -8.39
CA PHE A 53 12.64 -5.32 -9.16
C PHE A 53 11.90 -4.33 -10.04
N ALA A 54 11.57 -3.15 -9.53
CA ALA A 54 10.94 -2.10 -10.34
C ALA A 54 11.82 -1.71 -11.54
N GLN A 55 13.13 -1.62 -11.34
CA GLN A 55 14.09 -1.35 -12.40
C GLN A 55 14.14 -2.48 -13.44
N GLU A 56 14.22 -3.74 -13.01
CA GLU A 56 14.28 -4.88 -13.93
C GLU A 56 13.00 -5.06 -14.74
N VAL A 57 11.84 -4.82 -14.12
CA VAL A 57 10.55 -4.81 -14.81
C VAL A 57 10.52 -3.72 -15.88
N ARG A 58 10.98 -2.50 -15.56
CA ARG A 58 11.03 -1.37 -16.48
C ARG A 58 11.93 -1.68 -17.69
N GLN A 59 13.10 -2.26 -17.44
CA GLN A 59 14.05 -2.63 -18.48
C GLN A 59 13.59 -3.82 -19.32
N GLY A 60 12.65 -4.63 -18.82
CA GLY A 60 12.16 -5.80 -19.54
C GLY A 60 13.25 -6.86 -19.74
N ARG A 61 14.04 -7.22 -18.72
CA ARG A 61 15.06 -8.28 -18.89
C ARG A 61 14.44 -9.57 -19.46
N GLY A 62 14.78 -9.92 -20.70
CA GLY A 62 14.24 -11.06 -21.45
C GLY A 62 12.81 -10.89 -22.02
N ARG A 63 12.26 -9.67 -22.02
CA ARG A 63 10.88 -9.32 -22.43
C ARG A 63 10.81 -7.89 -22.98
N ALA A 64 9.66 -7.46 -23.48
CA ALA A 64 9.49 -6.06 -23.88
C ALA A 64 9.48 -5.14 -22.64
N PRO A 65 10.13 -3.96 -22.69
CA PRO A 65 9.96 -2.90 -21.71
C PRO A 65 8.49 -2.54 -21.53
N VAL A 66 8.12 -2.12 -20.32
CA VAL A 66 6.72 -1.75 -20.00
C VAL A 66 6.64 -0.33 -19.45
N GLY A 67 5.52 0.34 -19.69
CA GLY A 67 5.28 1.69 -19.19
C GLY A 67 5.15 1.77 -17.66
N GLU A 68 5.33 2.97 -17.11
CA GLU A 68 5.36 3.21 -15.65
C GLU A 68 4.11 2.71 -14.91
N SER A 69 2.92 2.86 -15.49
CA SER A 69 1.66 2.35 -14.89
C SER A 69 1.70 0.84 -14.67
N THR A 70 2.38 0.13 -15.57
CA THR A 70 2.51 -1.32 -15.55
C THR A 70 3.57 -1.77 -14.55
N VAL A 71 4.69 -1.02 -14.43
CA VAL A 71 5.70 -1.20 -13.37
C VAL A 71 5.05 -1.00 -12.00
N ALA A 72 4.33 0.10 -11.81
CA ALA A 72 3.65 0.44 -10.56
C ALA A 72 2.64 -0.64 -10.14
N LEU A 73 1.87 -1.19 -11.10
CA LEU A 73 0.93 -2.27 -10.82
C LEU A 73 1.64 -3.56 -10.35
N ARG A 74 2.79 -3.91 -10.94
CA ARG A 74 3.58 -5.09 -10.53
C ARG A 74 4.17 -4.89 -9.14
N VAL A 75 4.79 -3.73 -8.88
CA VAL A 75 5.32 -3.36 -7.55
C VAL A 75 4.21 -3.38 -6.50
N ARG A 76 3.03 -2.84 -6.82
CA ARG A 76 1.87 -2.85 -5.93
C ARG A 76 1.44 -4.27 -5.54
N SER A 77 1.50 -5.20 -6.47
CA SER A 77 1.15 -6.60 -6.23
C SER A 77 2.06 -7.21 -5.16
N VAL A 78 3.36 -6.90 -5.23
CA VAL A 78 4.39 -7.33 -4.26
C VAL A 78 4.17 -6.69 -2.90
N LEU A 79 3.98 -5.37 -2.85
CA LEU A 79 3.74 -4.66 -1.59
C LEU A 79 2.46 -5.13 -0.88
N SER A 80 1.41 -5.38 -1.64
CA SER A 80 0.14 -5.88 -1.09
C SER A 80 0.26 -7.32 -0.58
N PHE A 81 1.09 -8.16 -1.22
CA PHE A 81 1.44 -9.48 -0.72
C PHE A 81 2.20 -9.41 0.61
N TYR A 82 3.24 -8.57 0.71
CA TYR A 82 3.99 -8.42 1.97
C TYR A 82 3.13 -7.82 3.07
N ARG A 83 2.22 -6.90 2.75
CA ARG A 83 1.26 -6.37 3.72
C ARG A 83 0.34 -7.45 4.28
N PHE A 84 -0.10 -8.38 3.45
CA PHE A 84 -0.90 -9.53 3.90
C PHE A 84 -0.11 -10.41 4.88
N HIS A 85 1.15 -10.71 4.57
CA HIS A 85 2.01 -11.54 5.43
C HIS A 85 2.59 -10.81 6.66
N ALA A 86 2.59 -9.47 6.64
CA ALA A 86 2.92 -8.64 7.82
C ALA A 86 2.03 -8.96 9.02
N HIS A 87 0.76 -9.27 8.76
CA HIS A 87 -0.24 -9.55 9.78
C HIS A 87 -0.09 -10.96 10.36
N ASP A 88 0.60 -11.87 9.66
CA ASP A 88 0.81 -13.28 10.02
C ASP A 88 2.15 -13.52 10.75
N GLY A 89 2.93 -12.47 11.05
CA GLY A 89 4.16 -12.57 11.86
C GLY A 89 5.49 -12.51 11.09
N VAL A 90 5.50 -12.07 9.83
CA VAL A 90 6.74 -11.88 9.06
C VAL A 90 7.34 -10.49 9.35
N THR A 91 8.38 -10.44 10.18
CA THR A 91 9.07 -9.23 10.69
C THR A 91 9.60 -8.29 9.59
N VAL A 92 9.90 -8.82 8.40
CA VAL A 92 10.40 -8.03 7.25
C VAL A 92 9.39 -6.98 6.76
N ALA A 93 8.10 -7.18 7.02
CA ALA A 93 7.08 -6.29 6.51
C ALA A 93 7.06 -4.92 7.20
N ASP A 94 7.55 -4.79 8.43
CA ASP A 94 7.42 -3.54 9.21
C ASP A 94 8.23 -2.39 8.58
N GLY A 95 9.49 -2.64 8.19
CA GLY A 95 10.36 -1.65 7.53
C GLY A 95 9.96 -1.33 6.08
N LEU A 96 9.45 -2.31 5.33
CA LEU A 96 8.89 -2.09 3.99
C LEU A 96 7.60 -1.25 4.06
N TYR A 97 6.80 -1.45 5.10
CA TYR A 97 5.49 -0.82 5.27
C TYR A 97 5.57 0.58 5.87
N GLU A 98 6.49 0.84 6.81
CA GLU A 98 6.70 2.20 7.32
C GLU A 98 7.16 3.14 6.19
N ASN A 99 8.05 2.67 5.31
CA ASN A 99 8.53 3.44 4.15
C ASN A 99 7.47 3.59 3.04
N THR A 100 6.54 2.64 2.91
CA THR A 100 5.44 2.75 1.93
C THR A 100 4.41 3.81 2.32
N ARG A 101 4.14 4.00 3.63
CA ARG A 101 3.20 5.02 4.10
C ARG A 101 3.67 6.45 3.79
N THR A 102 4.98 6.70 3.78
CA THR A 102 5.52 8.04 3.53
C THR A 102 5.55 8.41 2.04
N ARG A 103 5.65 7.42 1.12
CA ARG A 103 5.90 7.67 -0.32
C ARG A 103 4.70 7.44 -1.26
N GLN A 104 3.58 6.85 -0.80
CA GLN A 104 2.52 6.30 -1.68
C GLN A 104 1.12 6.93 -1.60
N ARG A 105 0.99 8.24 -1.33
CA ARG A 105 -0.33 8.87 -1.06
C ARG A 105 -1.42 8.67 -2.15
N GLY A 106 -1.09 8.34 -3.40
CA GLY A 106 -2.08 8.21 -4.49
C GLY A 106 -2.79 6.84 -4.63
N TYR A 107 -2.17 5.73 -4.22
CA TYR A 107 -2.66 4.36 -4.49
C TYR A 107 -2.87 3.51 -3.23
N LEU A 108 -2.49 4.04 -2.07
CA LEU A 108 -2.96 3.61 -0.77
C LEU A 108 -4.50 3.49 -0.63
N PRO A 109 -5.37 4.38 -1.17
CA PRO A 109 -6.81 4.29 -0.91
C PRO A 109 -7.44 2.95 -1.27
N PHE A 110 -7.01 2.30 -2.35
CA PHE A 110 -7.53 0.96 -2.71
C PHE A 110 -6.93 -0.16 -1.86
N LEU A 111 -5.64 -0.07 -1.46
CA LEU A 111 -5.06 -1.05 -0.53
C LEU A 111 -5.63 -0.91 0.88
N GLU A 112 -5.95 0.33 1.28
CA GLU A 112 -6.66 0.64 2.51
C GLU A 112 -8.10 0.12 2.45
N HIS A 113 -8.78 0.24 1.31
CA HIS A 113 -10.10 -0.35 1.12
C HIS A 113 -10.07 -1.88 1.27
N ILE A 114 -9.08 -2.57 0.70
CA ILE A 114 -8.89 -4.02 0.90
C ILE A 114 -8.67 -4.33 2.38
N ALA A 115 -7.78 -3.59 3.07
CA ALA A 115 -7.50 -3.81 4.48
C ALA A 115 -8.69 -3.47 5.40
N ARG A 116 -9.51 -2.49 5.04
CA ARG A 116 -10.76 -2.17 5.75
C ARG A 116 -11.82 -3.26 5.55
N ARG A 117 -11.87 -3.87 4.35
CA ARG A 117 -12.78 -4.99 4.04
C ARG A 117 -12.36 -6.30 4.70
N ASP A 118 -11.07 -6.46 4.99
CA ASP A 118 -10.49 -7.59 5.74
C ASP A 118 -10.73 -7.55 7.26
N GLY A 119 -11.69 -6.75 7.73
CA GLY A 119 -12.05 -6.62 9.16
C GLY A 119 -12.65 -7.87 9.84
N ARG A 120 -12.21 -9.09 9.50
CA ARG A 120 -12.61 -10.35 10.16
C ARG A 120 -11.42 -11.29 10.42
N ARG A 121 -10.61 -10.95 11.41
CA ARG A 121 -10.26 -11.79 12.59
C ARG A 121 -9.40 -10.95 13.55
N ARG A 122 -9.69 -11.07 14.84
CA ARG A 122 -9.31 -10.15 15.92
C ARG A 122 -7.79 -9.95 16.07
N SER A 123 -7.34 -8.70 16.21
CA SER A 123 -6.22 -8.40 17.11
C SER A 123 -6.80 -8.08 18.49
N ILE A 124 -6.57 -8.98 19.45
CA ILE A 124 -6.84 -8.76 20.87
C ILE A 124 -5.61 -8.10 21.48
N VAL A 125 -5.28 -6.88 21.06
CA VAL A 125 -4.39 -6.01 21.83
C VAL A 125 -4.89 -4.58 21.68
N ARG A 126 -5.56 -4.08 22.72
CA ARG A 126 -5.87 -2.65 22.86
C ARG A 126 -4.59 -1.95 23.35
N VAL A 127 -3.86 -1.31 22.45
CA VAL A 127 -2.91 -0.27 22.84
C VAL A 127 -3.65 1.06 22.81
N ARG A 128 -3.86 1.64 24.00
CA ARG A 128 -4.33 3.03 24.13
C ARG A 128 -3.21 3.95 23.64
N VAL A 129 -3.46 4.71 22.58
CA VAL A 129 -2.64 5.87 22.22
C VAL A 129 -3.45 7.12 22.53
N ALA A 130 -2.88 7.98 23.37
CA ALA A 130 -3.46 9.24 23.81
C ALA A 130 -3.78 10.14 22.60
N LYS A 131 -5.00 10.69 22.61
CA LYS A 131 -5.53 11.61 21.61
C LYS A 131 -4.75 12.93 21.69
N ARG A 132 -4.00 13.27 20.64
CA ARG A 132 -3.44 14.62 20.48
C ARG A 132 -4.51 15.48 19.81
N GLU A 133 -4.87 16.56 20.48
CA GLU A 133 -5.97 17.46 20.12
C GLU A 133 -5.63 18.23 18.84
N VAL A 134 -6.58 18.25 17.90
CA VAL A 134 -6.51 19.07 16.68
C VAL A 134 -7.00 20.49 17.01
N PRO A 135 -6.25 21.56 16.71
CA PRO A 135 -6.75 22.91 16.89
C PRO A 135 -7.86 23.19 15.87
N ILE A 136 -9.02 23.56 16.38
CA ILE A 136 -10.20 23.98 15.63
C ILE A 136 -9.88 25.35 15.01
N VAL A 137 -10.00 25.47 13.69
CA VAL A 137 -10.03 26.79 13.03
C VAL A 137 -11.40 27.39 13.30
N THR A 138 -11.48 28.33 14.24
CA THR A 138 -12.65 29.18 14.47
C THR A 138 -12.77 30.16 13.28
N PRO A 139 -13.98 30.42 12.74
CA PRO A 139 -14.16 31.53 11.81
C PRO A 139 -13.93 32.85 12.57
N LEU A 140 -12.89 33.59 12.19
CA LEU A 140 -12.65 34.94 12.69
C LEU A 140 -13.67 35.88 12.04
N GLN A 141 -14.71 36.19 12.82
CA GLN A 141 -15.61 37.30 12.64
C GLN A 141 -14.82 38.62 12.73
N GLY A 142 -14.74 39.37 11.62
CA GLY A 142 -14.22 40.73 11.60
C GLY A 142 -15.37 41.73 11.61
N ASP A 143 -15.68 42.26 12.79
CA ASP A 143 -16.49 43.47 13.00
C ASP A 143 -15.58 44.69 12.81
N TYR A 144 -15.92 45.59 11.89
CA TYR A 144 -15.54 47.00 11.98
C TYR A 144 -16.78 47.86 11.74
N ARG A 145 -17.35 48.28 12.87
CA ARG A 145 -18.35 49.32 13.03
C ARG A 145 -17.90 50.68 12.46
N ASN A 146 -18.87 51.34 11.82
CA ASN A 146 -19.18 52.77 11.83
C ASN A 146 -18.26 53.80 11.14
N PHE A 147 -18.79 54.37 10.06
CA PHE A 147 -18.79 55.82 9.84
C PHE A 147 -20.24 56.28 9.59
N GLY A 148 -20.82 57.03 10.53
CA GLY A 148 -21.97 57.90 10.25
C GLY A 148 -21.51 59.13 9.45
N VAL A 149 -22.33 60.01 8.89
CA VAL A 149 -23.70 60.43 9.23
C VAL A 149 -24.27 61.23 8.03
N SER A 150 -25.61 61.25 7.96
CA SER A 150 -26.50 62.34 7.53
C SER A 150 -26.61 62.76 6.05
N GLY A 151 -27.85 62.61 5.54
CA GLY A 151 -28.44 63.49 4.53
C GLY A 151 -28.68 64.91 5.10
N PRO A 152 -29.23 65.83 4.31
CA PRO A 152 -30.64 65.75 3.89
C PRO A 152 -30.86 65.58 2.37
#